data_AF-A0A7R9FQZ2-F1
#
_entry.id   AF-A0A7R9FQZ2-F1
#
_cell.length_a   1.000
_cell.length_b   1.000
_cell.length_c   1.000
_cell.angle_alpha   90.00
_cell.angle_beta   90.00
_cell.angle_gamma   90.00
#
_symmetry.space_group_name_H-M   'P 1'
#
loop_
_entity.id
_entity.type
_entity.pdbx_description
1 polymer ?
#
loop_
_entity_poly.entity_id
_entity_poly.type
_entity_poly.pdbx_seq_one_letter_code
_entity_poly.pdbx_strand_id
1 'polypeptide(L)'
;MILDLGIAGGMVWSVETDDFLGKCGLGKNPILTTIYKVLNGGDPILPTPPPATTASPGASSSTAAPATTAPPIGPSAHCPQEGYFPRGQCSAEYYYCQPYFYEWIIYSMSCPAGLVWHQDNCVYPSTSPECY
;
A
#
# COMPACT_ATOMS: atom_id res chain seq x y z
N MET A 1 -5.96 28.19 18.02
CA MET A 1 -6.01 27.40 19.27
C MET A 1 -4.63 26.98 19.76
N ILE A 2 -3.83 26.21 18.98
CA ILE A 2 -2.48 25.80 19.41
C ILE A 2 -1.56 27.03 19.61
N LEU A 3 -1.57 27.96 18.65
CA LEU A 3 -0.79 29.21 18.74
C LEU A 3 -1.25 30.10 19.89
N ASP A 4 -2.56 30.20 20.13
CA ASP A 4 -3.15 31.06 21.18
C ASP A 4 -2.85 30.54 22.59
N LEU A 5 -2.68 29.23 22.74
CA LEU A 5 -2.33 28.58 24.00
C LEU A 5 -0.82 28.59 24.29
N GLY A 6 0.01 29.08 23.35
CA GLY A 6 1.46 29.15 23.52
C GLY A 6 2.14 27.77 23.66
N ILE A 7 1.52 26.71 23.16
CA ILE A 7 2.09 25.36 23.19
C ILE A 7 2.99 25.12 21.98
N ALA A 8 4.06 24.36 22.18
CA ALA A 8 5.12 24.18 21.18
C ALA A 8 4.69 23.39 19.92
N GLY A 9 3.58 22.65 19.98
CA GLY A 9 3.09 21.88 18.85
C GLY A 9 1.91 20.98 19.18
N GLY A 10 1.50 20.20 18.18
CA GLY A 10 0.48 19.15 18.30
C GLY A 10 1.03 17.81 17.81
N MET A 11 0.45 16.72 18.32
CA MET A 11 0.79 15.36 17.90
C MET A 11 -0.36 14.80 17.06
N VAL A 12 -0.03 14.14 15.96
CA VAL A 12 -0.99 13.46 15.09
C VAL A 12 -0.69 11.98 15.14
N TRP A 13 -1.73 11.20 15.43
CA TRP A 13 -1.74 9.77 15.21
C TRP A 13 -2.75 9.50 14.08
N SER A 14 -2.35 9.07 12.89
CA SER A 14 -1.04 8.53 12.49
C SER A 14 -0.68 8.99 11.07
N VAL A 15 0.53 8.65 10.60
CA VAL A 15 0.99 9.08 9.28
C VAL A 15 0.26 8.33 8.15
N GLU A 16 -0.07 7.05 8.34
CA GLU A 16 -0.72 6.24 7.30
C GLU A 16 -2.20 6.57 7.07
N THR A 17 -2.82 7.29 8.00
CA THR A 17 -4.20 7.75 7.88
C THR A 17 -4.33 9.09 7.15
N ASP A 18 -3.21 9.79 6.90
CA ASP A 18 -3.16 10.91 5.97
C ASP A 18 -3.04 10.41 4.52
N ASP A 19 -3.26 11.28 3.54
CA ASP A 19 -3.07 10.95 2.12
C ASP A 19 -1.59 10.97 1.74
N PHE A 20 -0.83 10.00 2.25
CA PHE A 20 0.61 9.88 2.04
C PHE A 20 1.00 9.60 0.58
N LEU A 21 0.05 9.10 -0.24
CA LEU A 21 0.23 8.84 -1.67
C LEU A 21 -0.22 9.99 -2.57
N GLY A 22 -0.98 10.97 -2.06
CA GLY A 22 -1.47 12.10 -2.84
C GLY A 22 -2.65 11.77 -3.77
N LYS A 23 -3.49 10.80 -3.41
CA LYS A 23 -4.66 10.37 -4.20
C LYS A 23 -5.85 11.33 -4.10
N CYS A 24 -5.90 12.15 -3.07
CA CYS A 24 -6.97 13.12 -2.81
C CYS A 24 -6.80 14.43 -3.57
N GLY A 25 -5.71 14.60 -4.34
CA GLY A 25 -5.49 15.79 -5.18
C GLY A 25 -4.99 17.05 -4.46
N LEU A 26 -4.66 16.94 -3.17
CA LEU A 26 -4.13 18.04 -2.34
C LEU A 26 -2.61 17.98 -2.13
N GLY A 27 -1.92 17.12 -2.88
CA GLY A 27 -0.52 16.76 -2.64
C GLY A 27 -0.38 15.65 -1.61
N LYS A 28 0.86 15.24 -1.32
CA LYS A 28 1.16 14.19 -0.32
C LYS A 28 1.08 14.75 1.09
N ASN A 29 0.51 13.95 1.99
CA ASN A 29 0.33 14.28 3.41
C ASN A 29 -0.32 15.66 3.61
N PRO A 30 -1.50 15.92 3.01
CA PRO A 30 -2.14 17.23 3.07
C PRO A 30 -2.44 17.65 4.51
N ILE A 31 -2.84 16.74 5.39
CA ILE A 31 -3.16 17.10 6.79
C ILE A 31 -1.88 17.54 7.51
N LEU A 32 -0.81 16.74 7.46
CA LEU A 32 0.46 17.10 8.10
C LEU A 32 1.08 18.37 7.49
N THR A 33 0.97 18.54 6.17
CA THR A 33 1.45 19.76 5.47
C THR A 33 0.68 20.99 5.93
N THR A 34 -0.64 20.88 6.14
CA THR A 34 -1.47 21.97 6.67
C THR A 34 -1.01 22.37 8.06
N ILE A 35 -0.84 21.38 8.95
CA ILE A 35 -0.41 21.61 10.34
C ILE A 35 0.94 22.32 10.36
N TYR A 36 1.91 21.83 9.58
CA TYR A 36 3.23 22.46 9.47
C TYR A 36 3.16 23.92 8.98
N LYS A 37 2.33 24.21 7.97
CA LYS A 37 2.18 25.58 7.45
C LYS A 37 1.56 26.51 8.48
N VAL A 38 0.45 26.12 9.10
CA VAL A 38 -0.26 26.96 10.06
C VAL A 38 0.59 27.25 11.29
N LEU A 39 1.34 26.25 11.79
CA LEU A 39 2.25 26.46 12.92
C LEU A 39 3.43 27.40 12.59
N ASN A 40 3.79 27.51 11.31
CA ASN A 40 4.83 28.44 10.83
C ASN A 40 4.27 29.75 10.25
N GLY A 41 3.00 30.09 10.53
CA GLY A 41 2.39 31.35 10.10
C GLY A 41 1.97 31.41 8.63
N GLY A 42 1.91 30.27 7.95
CA GLY A 42 1.39 30.15 6.59
C GLY A 42 -0.11 29.84 6.53
N ASP A 43 -0.70 30.02 5.35
CA ASP A 43 -2.11 29.74 5.12
C ASP A 43 -2.42 28.23 5.05
N PRO A 44 -3.60 27.80 5.55
CA PRO A 44 -4.03 26.41 5.45
C PRO A 44 -4.32 26.03 3.99
N ILE A 45 -3.96 24.80 3.61
CA ILE A 45 -4.45 24.24 2.35
C ILE A 45 -5.92 23.85 2.53
N LEU A 46 -6.78 24.49 1.74
CA LEU A 46 -8.21 24.24 1.76
C LEU A 46 -8.55 23.36 0.54
N PRO A 47 -9.30 22.27 0.72
CA PRO A 47 -9.87 21.58 -0.42
C PRO A 47 -10.82 22.51 -1.16
N THR A 48 -10.66 22.60 -2.47
CA THR A 48 -11.72 23.12 -3.33
C THR A 48 -12.93 22.21 -3.16
N PRO A 49 -14.13 22.72 -2.80
CA PRO A 49 -15.30 21.87 -2.70
C PRO A 49 -15.50 21.15 -4.04
N PRO A 50 -15.74 19.82 -4.02
CA PRO A 50 -16.06 19.11 -5.24
C PRO A 50 -17.31 19.76 -5.87
N PRO A 51 -17.38 19.86 -7.21
CA PRO A 51 -18.62 20.21 -7.87
C PRO A 51 -19.72 19.26 -7.36
N ALA A 52 -20.86 19.81 -6.94
CA ALA A 52 -21.99 19.02 -6.49
C ALA A 52 -22.56 18.21 -7.67
N THR A 53 -22.08 17.00 -7.88
CA THR A 53 -22.67 16.05 -8.83
C THR A 53 -23.47 15.00 -8.07
N THR A 54 -24.79 15.18 -8.10
CA THR A 54 -25.79 14.16 -7.79
C THR A 54 -25.72 13.04 -8.83
N ALA A 55 -25.47 11.80 -8.37
CA ALA A 55 -26.21 10.56 -8.70
C ALA A 55 -25.32 9.31 -8.52
N SER A 56 -25.75 8.45 -7.61
CA SER A 56 -25.57 6.99 -7.71
C SER A 56 -26.60 6.47 -8.73
N PRO A 57 -26.27 5.49 -9.60
CA PRO A 57 -26.55 4.10 -9.24
C PRO A 57 -25.63 3.02 -9.86
N GLY A 58 -25.48 1.92 -9.12
CA GLY A 58 -25.51 0.56 -9.69
C GLY A 58 -24.18 -0.03 -10.17
N ALA A 59 -23.54 -0.83 -9.31
CA ALA A 59 -22.60 -1.85 -9.74
C ALA A 59 -23.17 -3.23 -9.42
N SER A 60 -23.74 -3.87 -10.44
CA SER A 60 -24.02 -5.31 -10.45
C SER A 60 -22.70 -6.08 -10.48
N SER A 61 -22.49 -7.01 -9.55
CA SER A 61 -21.40 -7.98 -9.63
C SER A 61 -21.95 -9.37 -9.94
N SER A 62 -21.49 -9.88 -11.08
CA SER A 62 -21.80 -11.19 -11.63
C SER A 62 -21.11 -12.30 -10.86
N THR A 63 -21.83 -13.40 -10.68
CA THR A 63 -21.36 -14.72 -10.31
C THR A 63 -20.32 -15.27 -11.31
N ALA A 64 -19.19 -15.79 -10.81
CA ALA A 64 -18.44 -16.87 -11.46
C ALA A 64 -17.73 -17.74 -10.40
N ALA A 65 -17.97 -19.04 -10.50
CA ALA A 65 -17.44 -20.13 -9.68
C ALA A 65 -16.11 -20.68 -10.26
N PRO A 66 -15.67 -21.89 -9.86
CA PRO A 66 -14.93 -22.25 -8.66
C PRO A 66 -13.42 -22.35 -8.92
N ALA A 67 -12.61 -22.16 -7.88
CA ALA A 67 -11.16 -22.35 -7.95
C ALA A 67 -10.80 -23.85 -8.05
N THR A 68 -10.20 -24.22 -9.18
CA THR A 68 -9.63 -25.55 -9.41
C THR A 68 -8.38 -25.74 -8.54
N THR A 69 -8.40 -26.84 -7.80
CA THR A 69 -7.35 -27.30 -6.89
C THR A 69 -6.09 -27.66 -7.67
N ALA A 70 -4.99 -26.93 -7.44
CA ALA A 70 -3.64 -27.35 -7.78
C ALA A 70 -2.86 -27.68 -6.49
N PRO A 71 -1.89 -28.60 -6.55
CA PRO A 71 -1.43 -29.37 -5.40
C PRO A 71 -0.63 -28.52 -4.39
N PRO A 72 -0.63 -28.88 -3.09
CA PRO A 72 0.18 -28.21 -2.09
C PRO A 72 1.63 -28.64 -2.26
N ILE A 73 2.41 -27.87 -3.01
CA ILE A 73 3.86 -27.93 -2.91
C ILE A 73 4.24 -27.03 -1.73
N GLY A 74 4.08 -27.58 -0.52
CA GLY A 74 5.08 -27.31 0.51
C GLY A 74 6.36 -28.02 0.08
N PRO A 75 7.53 -27.40 0.26
CA PRO A 75 8.08 -27.40 1.61
C PRO A 75 8.86 -26.12 1.96
N SER A 76 8.78 -25.73 3.24
CA SER A 76 9.93 -25.19 3.97
C SER A 76 10.63 -23.94 3.38
N ALA A 77 9.89 -22.91 2.98
CA ALA A 77 10.47 -21.56 2.93
C ALA A 77 10.48 -21.03 4.37
N HIS A 78 11.52 -21.40 5.14
CA HIS A 78 11.78 -20.78 6.42
C HIS A 78 11.95 -19.29 6.14
N CYS A 79 10.92 -18.50 6.42
CA CYS A 79 10.99 -17.05 6.40
C CYS A 79 12.25 -16.65 7.17
N PRO A 80 13.31 -16.19 6.50
CA PRO A 80 14.58 -15.94 7.16
C PRO A 80 14.47 -14.70 8.05
N GLN A 81 13.61 -13.78 7.65
CA GLN A 81 13.30 -12.52 8.32
C GLN A 81 11.95 -12.01 7.82
N GLU A 82 11.45 -10.96 8.47
CA GLU A 82 10.30 -10.21 7.99
C GLU A 82 10.62 -9.56 6.64
N GLY A 83 9.71 -9.68 5.66
CA GLY A 83 9.91 -9.07 4.33
C GLY A 83 9.27 -9.84 3.19
N TYR A 84 9.49 -9.34 1.97
CA TYR A 84 9.00 -9.96 0.73
C TYR A 84 10.05 -10.87 0.12
N PHE A 85 9.61 -12.01 -0.39
CA PHE A 85 10.48 -13.01 -0.99
C PHE A 85 9.87 -13.58 -2.28
N PRO A 86 10.71 -13.86 -3.30
CA PRO A 86 10.25 -14.55 -4.50
C PRO A 86 9.84 -15.98 -4.17
N ARG A 87 8.76 -16.47 -4.80
CA ARG A 87 8.38 -17.89 -4.69
C ARG A 87 9.25 -18.80 -5.56
N GLY A 88 9.88 -18.26 -6.59
CA GLY A 88 10.77 -18.97 -7.49
C GLY A 88 11.46 -18.02 -8.47
N GLN A 89 12.34 -18.57 -9.29
CA GLN A 89 13.04 -17.80 -10.31
C GLN A 89 12.09 -17.36 -11.42
N CYS A 90 12.20 -16.10 -11.84
CA CYS A 90 11.35 -15.49 -12.86
C CYS A 90 9.83 -15.70 -12.61
N SER A 91 9.42 -15.71 -11.34
CA SER A 91 8.03 -15.97 -10.95
C SER A 91 7.23 -14.68 -10.80
N ALA A 92 5.96 -14.70 -11.23
CA ALA A 92 5.00 -13.68 -10.87
C ALA A 92 4.52 -13.81 -9.41
N GLU A 93 4.71 -14.98 -8.81
CA GLU A 93 4.29 -15.26 -7.43
C GLU A 93 5.41 -14.89 -6.45
N TYR A 94 5.01 -14.18 -5.40
CA TYR A 94 5.88 -13.78 -4.28
C TYR A 94 5.10 -13.89 -2.98
N TYR A 95 5.77 -13.79 -1.84
CA TYR A 95 5.11 -13.86 -0.55
C TYR A 95 5.73 -12.88 0.45
N TYR A 96 4.91 -12.44 1.40
CA TYR A 96 5.34 -11.63 2.54
C TYR A 96 5.35 -12.48 3.82
N CYS A 97 6.49 -12.48 4.50
CA CYS A 97 6.71 -13.15 5.76
C CYS A 97 6.46 -12.17 6.90
N GLN A 98 5.45 -12.44 7.73
CA GLN A 98 5.15 -11.65 8.92
C GLN A 98 5.41 -12.49 10.19
N PRO A 99 6.22 -12.01 11.14
CA PRO A 99 6.45 -12.72 12.40
C PRO A 99 5.19 -12.72 13.26
N TYR A 100 4.82 -13.87 13.82
CA TYR A 100 3.69 -14.00 14.75
C TYR A 100 4.03 -14.95 15.89
N PHE A 101 4.37 -14.37 17.06
CA PHE A 101 4.89 -15.10 18.22
C PHE A 101 6.08 -16.01 17.88
N TYR A 102 5.85 -17.32 17.77
CA TYR A 102 6.85 -18.34 17.46
C TYR A 102 6.65 -18.99 16.08
N GLU A 103 5.73 -18.46 15.28
CA GLU A 103 5.42 -18.92 13.92
C GLU A 103 5.51 -17.76 12.92
N TRP A 104 5.44 -18.10 11.64
CA TRP A 104 5.40 -17.16 10.53
C TRP A 104 4.03 -17.20 9.86
N ILE A 105 3.43 -16.04 9.67
CA ILE A 105 2.28 -15.89 8.79
C ILE A 105 2.82 -15.53 7.40
N ILE A 106 2.47 -16.34 6.40
CA ILE A 106 2.92 -16.17 5.01
C ILE A 106 1.74 -15.69 4.17
N TYR A 107 1.84 -14.48 3.64
CA TYR A 107 0.85 -13.94 2.71
C TYR A 107 1.34 -14.14 1.29
N SER A 108 0.66 -15.00 0.52
CA SER A 108 0.97 -15.23 -0.89
C SER A 108 0.35 -14.16 -1.78
N MET A 109 1.12 -13.65 -2.73
CA MET A 109 0.75 -12.57 -3.62
C MET A 109 1.19 -12.87 -5.05
N SER A 110 0.62 -12.16 -6.03
CA SER A 110 1.00 -12.32 -7.44
C SER A 110 1.06 -10.97 -8.13
N CYS A 111 2.10 -10.78 -8.94
CA CYS A 111 2.25 -9.63 -9.80
C CYS A 111 1.13 -9.58 -10.87
N PRO A 112 0.80 -8.37 -11.37
CA PRO A 112 -0.09 -8.22 -12.53
C PRO A 112 0.37 -9.06 -13.73
N ALA A 113 -0.58 -9.40 -14.61
CA ALA A 113 -0.33 -10.26 -15.75
C ALA A 113 0.84 -9.76 -16.62
N GLY A 114 1.79 -10.66 -16.88
CA GLY A 114 2.97 -10.37 -17.70
C GLY A 114 4.16 -9.75 -16.95
N LEU A 115 4.08 -9.61 -15.63
CA LEU A 115 5.17 -9.12 -14.78
C LEU A 115 5.73 -10.22 -13.88
N VAL A 116 6.99 -10.06 -13.48
CA VAL A 116 7.72 -10.95 -12.57
C VAL A 116 8.20 -10.18 -11.35
N TRP A 117 8.31 -10.85 -10.21
CA TRP A 117 8.80 -10.24 -8.97
C TRP A 117 10.32 -10.08 -9.00
N HIS A 118 10.82 -8.88 -8.69
CA HIS A 118 12.24 -8.57 -8.57
C HIS A 118 12.45 -7.42 -7.55
N GLN A 119 13.33 -7.63 -6.56
CA GLN A 119 13.77 -6.60 -5.59
C GLN A 119 12.65 -5.66 -5.11
N ASP A 120 11.60 -6.21 -4.53
CA ASP A 120 10.45 -5.45 -3.99
C ASP A 120 9.51 -4.81 -5.01
N ASN A 121 9.59 -5.19 -6.30
CA ASN A 121 8.68 -4.68 -7.32
C ASN A 121 8.31 -5.72 -8.38
N CYS A 122 7.21 -5.45 -9.09
CA CYS A 122 6.80 -6.22 -10.25
C CYS A 122 7.36 -5.55 -11.52
N VAL A 123 8.29 -6.21 -12.17
CA VAL A 123 9.00 -5.69 -13.36
C VAL A 123 8.73 -6.57 -14.58
N TYR A 124 9.07 -6.08 -15.77
CA TYR A 124 8.97 -6.91 -16.98
C TYR A 124 10.02 -8.03 -16.94
N PRO A 125 9.72 -9.24 -17.49
CA PRO A 125 10.70 -10.32 -17.56
C PRO A 125 12.01 -9.91 -18.22
N SER A 126 11.95 -9.03 -19.23
CA SER A 126 13.12 -8.48 -19.91
C SER A 126 13.99 -7.56 -19.04
N THR A 127 13.53 -7.18 -17.87
CA THR A 127 14.29 -6.31 -16.95
C THR A 127 14.81 -7.07 -15.74
N SER A 128 14.37 -8.30 -15.53
CA SER A 128 14.81 -9.14 -14.40
C SER A 128 15.98 -10.02 -14.83
N PRO A 129 17.17 -9.90 -14.23
CA PRO A 129 18.32 -10.76 -14.53
C PRO A 129 18.04 -12.25 -14.23
N GLU A 130 17.09 -12.55 -13.33
CA GLU A 130 16.69 -13.92 -12.98
C GLU A 130 15.86 -14.62 -14.09
N CYS A 131 15.52 -13.89 -15.16
CA CYS A 131 14.75 -14.40 -16.31
C CYS A 131 15.61 -14.65 -17.56
N TYR A 132 16.94 -14.51 -17.46
CA TYR A 132 17.90 -14.63 -18.57
C TYR A 132 18.82 -15.85 -18.45
#